data_AF-A0A842NHW8-F1
#
_entry.id   AF-A0A842NHW8-F1
#
_cell.length_a   1.000
_cell.length_b   1.000
_cell.length_c   1.000
_cell.angle_alpha   90.00
_cell.angle_beta   90.00
_cell.angle_gamma   90.00
#
_symmetry.space_group_name_H-M   'P 1'
#
loop_
_entity.id
_entity.type
_entity.pdbx_description
1 polymer ?
#
loop_
_entity_poly.entity_id
_entity_poly.type
_entity_poly.pdbx_seq_one_letter_code
_entity_poly.pdbx_strand_id
1 'polypeptide(L)' 'MKRPSPSRQHTLLDELNTQRHTLTKTGRIALDHPPGTHDDRFWALALAAHAAEQPTPSPPIAKN' A
#
# COMPACT_ATOMS: atom_id res chain seq x y z
N MET A 1 -1.27 -14.16 -38.05
CA MET A 1 -1.86 -14.14 -36.70
C MET A 1 -1.15 -13.05 -35.87
N LYS A 2 -1.64 -11.80 -35.85
CA LYS A 2 -1.09 -10.77 -34.94
C LYS A 2 -1.67 -11.07 -33.56
N ARG A 3 -0.82 -11.37 -32.57
CA ARG A 3 -1.27 -11.41 -31.17
C ARG A 3 -1.85 -10.04 -30.83
N PRO A 4 -3.03 -9.95 -30.20
CA PRO A 4 -3.53 -8.66 -29.74
C PRO A 4 -2.47 -8.02 -28.84
N SER A 5 -2.11 -6.77 -29.12
CA SER A 5 -1.23 -6.00 -28.24
C SER A 5 -1.90 -5.98 -26.87
N PRO A 6 -1.20 -6.35 -25.78
CA PRO A 6 -1.78 -6.22 -24.46
C PRO A 6 -2.11 -4.74 -24.27
N SER A 7 -3.40 -4.44 -24.12
CA SER A 7 -3.85 -3.14 -23.65
C SER A 7 -3.11 -2.90 -22.34
N ARG A 8 -2.22 -1.89 -22.30
CA ARG A 8 -1.48 -1.52 -21.11
C ARG A 8 -2.45 -0.85 -20.13
N GLN A 9 -3.36 -1.63 -19.58
CA GLN A 9 -4.18 -1.19 -18.48
C GLN A 9 -3.28 -1.28 -17.26
N HIS A 10 -2.79 -0.14 -16.78
CA HIS A 10 -2.16 -0.09 -15.46
C HIS A 10 -3.20 -0.61 -14.47
N THR A 11 -2.92 -1.72 -13.83
CA THR A 11 -3.79 -2.34 -12.83
C THR A 11 -3.38 -1.87 -11.43
N LEU A 12 -4.28 -2.02 -10.46
CA LEU A 12 -3.96 -1.80 -9.05
C LEU A 12 -2.73 -2.64 -8.61
N LEU A 13 -2.58 -3.85 -9.14
CA LEU A 13 -1.42 -4.71 -8.85
C LEU A 13 -0.11 -4.09 -9.33
N ASP A 14 -0.12 -3.37 -10.45
CA ASP A 14 1.08 -2.70 -10.95
C ASP A 14 1.52 -1.56 -10.02
N GLU A 15 0.57 -0.78 -9.48
CA GLU A 15 0.86 0.29 -8.52
C GLU A 15 1.39 -0.26 -7.19
N LEU A 16 0.76 -1.32 -6.68
CA LEU A 16 1.20 -2.02 -5.45
C LEU A 16 2.63 -2.53 -5.57
N ASN A 17 2.99 -3.12 -6.72
CA ASN A 17 4.34 -3.62 -6.96
C ASN A 17 5.36 -2.50 -7.25
N THR A 18 4.90 -1.34 -7.73
CA THR A 18 5.76 -0.19 -8.04
C THR A 18 6.17 0.57 -6.79
N GLN A 19 5.29 0.63 -5.77
CA GLN A 19 5.55 1.35 -4.53
C GLN A 19 6.78 0.80 -3.79
N ARG A 20 7.72 1.66 -3.44
CA ARG A 20 8.94 1.28 -2.71
C ARG A 20 8.86 1.71 -1.25
N HIS A 21 9.46 0.90 -0.38
CA HIS A 21 9.62 1.22 1.03
C HIS A 21 11.07 1.03 1.47
N THR A 22 11.56 1.91 2.33
CA THR A 22 12.92 1.87 2.88
C THR A 22 12.87 2.02 4.39
N LEU A 23 13.69 1.24 5.11
CA LEU A 23 13.91 1.44 6.54
C LEU A 23 14.91 2.60 6.73
N THR A 24 14.47 3.68 7.38
CA THR A 24 15.33 4.84 7.65
C THR A 24 16.30 4.55 8.80
N LYS A 25 17.35 5.37 8.92
CA LYS A 25 18.31 5.29 10.04
C LYS A 25 17.65 5.49 11.42
N THR A 26 16.47 6.10 11.48
CA THR A 26 15.69 6.30 12.70
C THR A 26 14.70 5.16 12.97
N GLY A 27 14.75 4.08 12.18
CA GLY A 27 13.88 2.91 12.34
C GLY A 27 12.45 3.12 11.83
N ARG A 28 12.19 4.18 11.07
CA ARG A 28 10.87 4.42 10.46
C ARG A 28 10.84 3.87 9.04
N ILE A 29 9.65 3.49 8.57
CA ILE A 29 9.46 3.17 7.15
C ILE A 29 9.23 4.48 6.39
N ALA A 30 10.00 4.70 5.33
CA ALA A 30 9.77 5.74 4.34
C ALA A 30 9.23 5.13 3.06
N LEU A 31 8.32 5.83 2.40
CA LEU A 31 7.71 5.42 1.14
C LEU A 31 8.23 6.32 0.01
N ASP A 32 8.56 5.71 -1.13
CA ASP A 32 9.06 6.38 -2.32
C ASP A 32 8.29 5.88 -3.55
N HIS A 33 7.83 6.80 -4.39
CA HIS A 33 7.12 6.48 -5.62
C HIS A 33 7.93 6.95 -6.84
N PRO A 34 8.25 6.08 -7.80
CA PRO A 34 8.98 6.45 -9.00
C PRO A 34 8.27 7.55 -9.81
N PRO A 35 9.00 8.51 -10.39
CA PRO A 35 8.40 9.51 -11.26
C PRO A 35 7.87 8.87 -12.54
N GLY A 36 6.71 9.35 -13.01
CA GLY A 36 6.08 8.89 -14.26
C GLY A 36 5.18 7.66 -14.11
N THR A 37 4.92 7.20 -12.87
CA THR A 37 3.91 6.18 -12.55
C THR A 37 2.77 6.76 -11.71
N HIS A 38 1.68 5.99 -11.55
CA HIS A 38 0.52 6.37 -10.76
C HIS A 38 0.50 5.62 -9.42
N ASP A 39 0.03 6.28 -8.36
CA ASP A 39 -0.13 5.74 -7.00
C ASP A 39 -1.50 6.03 -6.38
N ASP A 40 -2.43 6.60 -7.14
CA ASP A 40 -3.73 7.06 -6.65
C ASP A 40 -4.59 5.90 -6.14
N ARG A 41 -4.58 4.75 -6.81
CA ARG A 41 -5.33 3.56 -6.35
C ARG A 41 -4.61 2.85 -5.21
N PHE A 42 -3.28 2.84 -5.23
CA PHE A 42 -2.48 2.40 -4.08
C PHE A 42 -2.87 3.16 -2.81
N TRP A 43 -2.88 4.50 -2.86
CA TRP A 43 -3.22 5.32 -1.69
C TRP A 43 -4.68 5.19 -1.28
N ALA A 44 -5.61 5.12 -2.23
CA ALA A 44 -7.01 4.89 -1.94
C ALA A 44 -7.22 3.59 -1.14
N LEU A 45 -6.53 2.50 -1.53
CA LEU A 45 -6.58 1.23 -0.81
C LEU A 45 -5.94 1.32 0.59
N ALA A 46 -4.77 1.97 0.69
CA ALA A 46 -4.08 2.14 1.98
C ALA A 46 -4.93 2.91 2.99
N LEU A 47 -5.60 3.98 2.54
CA LEU A 47 -6.51 4.77 3.37
C LEU A 47 -7.76 3.96 3.77
N ALA A 48 -8.32 3.16 2.86
CA ALA A 48 -9.45 2.29 3.16
C ALA A 48 -9.09 1.22 4.21
N ALA A 49 -7.91 0.60 4.09
CA ALA A 49 -7.43 -0.37 5.07
C ALA A 49 -7.20 0.27 6.45
N HIS A 50 -6.61 1.47 6.48
CA HIS A 50 -6.42 2.23 7.73
C HIS A 50 -7.75 2.59 8.38
N ALA A 51 -8.75 3.00 7.60
CA ALA A 51 -10.08 3.30 8.12
C ALA A 51 -10.84 2.04 8.60
N ALA A 52 -10.55 0.87 8.03
CA ALA A 52 -11.15 -0.39 8.42
C ALA A 52 -10.53 -1.00 9.70
N GLU A 53 -9.35 -0.54 10.11
CA GLU A 53 -8.63 -1.04 11.27
C GLU A 53 -9.45 -0.83 12.56
N GLN A 54 -9.78 -1.94 13.24
CA GLN A 54 -10.49 -1.91 14.53
C GLN A 54 -9.47 -1.96 15.66
N PRO A 55 -9.67 -1.21 16.77
CA PRO A 55 -8.83 -1.34 17.95
C PRO A 55 -8.89 -2.77 18.48
N THR A 56 -7.72 -3.38 18.68
CA THR A 56 -7.65 -4.67 19.36
C THR A 56 -8.15 -4.49 20.80
N PRO A 57 -9.02 -5.38 21.30
CA PRO A 57 -9.45 -5.31 22.69
C PRO A 57 -8.23 -5.34 23.60
N SER A 58 -8.11 -4.37 24.51
CA SER A 58 -7.05 -4.39 25.51
C SER A 58 -7.22 -5.65 26.38
N PRO A 59 -6.12 -6.33 26.75
CA PRO A 59 -6.21 -7.44 27.69
C PRO A 59 -6.92 -6.98 28.98
N PRO A 60 -7.76 -7.83 29.59
CA PRO A 60 -8.44 -7.45 30.82
C PRO A 60 -7.41 -7.10 31.89
N ILE A 61 -7.53 -5.88 32.45
CA ILE A 61 -6.72 -5.43 33.58
C ILE A 61 -7.19 -6.24 34.80
N ALA A 62 -6.35 -7.14 35.31
CA ALA A 62 -6.62 -7.84 36.55
C ALA A 62 -6.74 -6.80 37.69
N LYS A 63 -7.92 -6.74 38.32
CA LYS A 63 -8.12 -5.94 39.53
C LYS A 63 -7.53 -6.74 40.70
N ASN A 64 -6.49 -6.18 41.32
CA ASN A 64 -5.86 -6.72 42.53
C ASN A 64 -6.59 -6.20 43.78
#